data_AF-A0A932G1L3-F1
#
_entry.id   AF-A0A932G1L3-F1
#
_cell.length_a   1.000
_cell.length_b   1.000
_cell.length_c   1.000
_cell.angle_alpha   90.00
_cell.angle_beta   90.00
_cell.angle_gamma   90.00
#
_symmetry.space_group_name_H-M   'P 1'
#
loop_
_entity.id
_entity.type
_entity.pdbx_description
1 polymer ?
#
loop_
_entity_poly.entity_id
_entity_poly.type
_entity_poly.pdbx_seq_one_letter_code
_entity_poly.pdbx_strand_id
1 'polypeptide(L)'
;MRTLGSLLLAVASSMIVGCGIGDAQNHLRTAVDEKREELNRCYGETLARDASAAGQMQLWVHVESDRGQVDAVEVQRSDIQDEGLGSCVTTTLQSIQLPEAPSAALRVEYTLLFQPEGDAPPPPAVPVSSPPAPPPPPAVGM
;
A
#
# COMPACT_ATOMS: atom_id res chain seq x y z
N MET A 1 -37.08 25.39 52.32
CA MET A 1 -35.96 26.02 51.58
C MET A 1 -35.09 24.88 51.07
N ARG A 2 -35.32 24.30 49.88
CA ARG A 2 -34.82 24.70 48.55
C ARG A 2 -33.34 25.12 48.55
N THR A 3 -32.47 24.19 48.17
CA THR A 3 -31.39 24.41 47.17
C THR A 3 -31.07 23.09 46.48
N LEU A 4 -31.65 22.93 45.29
CA LEU A 4 -31.17 22.02 44.25
C LEU A 4 -29.88 22.59 43.65
N GLY A 5 -28.96 21.74 43.21
CA GLY A 5 -27.78 22.19 42.48
C GLY A 5 -26.88 21.06 41.99
N SER A 6 -27.46 20.04 41.38
CA SER A 6 -26.72 18.98 40.67
C SER A 6 -25.94 19.59 39.49
N LEU A 7 -24.61 19.49 39.50
CA LEU A 7 -23.79 19.67 38.31
C LEU A 7 -22.71 18.57 38.27
N LEU A 8 -23.14 17.36 37.92
CA LEU A 8 -22.26 16.32 37.40
C LEU A 8 -22.00 16.64 35.93
N LEU A 9 -20.94 17.40 35.65
CA LEU A 9 -20.36 17.52 34.32
C LEU A 9 -19.65 16.19 34.01
N ALA A 10 -20.40 15.25 33.41
CA ALA A 10 -19.80 14.10 32.75
C ALA A 10 -19.07 14.63 31.50
N VAL A 11 -17.75 14.83 31.63
CA VAL A 11 -16.88 15.13 30.49
C VAL A 11 -16.78 13.85 29.68
N ALA A 12 -17.62 13.72 28.66
CA ALA A 12 -17.52 12.67 27.66
C ALA A 12 -16.24 12.93 26.85
N SER A 13 -15.14 12.31 27.28
CA SER A 13 -13.91 12.22 26.52
C SER A 13 -14.17 11.39 25.27
N SER A 14 -14.55 12.05 24.18
CA SER A 14 -14.54 11.49 22.84
C SER A 14 -13.09 11.20 22.46
N MET A 15 -12.59 10.03 22.83
CA MET A 15 -11.39 9.45 22.21
C MET A 15 -11.78 9.04 20.78
N ILE A 16 -11.68 9.98 19.85
CA ILE A 16 -11.65 9.63 18.43
C ILE A 16 -10.24 9.07 18.19
N VAL A 17 -10.06 7.78 18.46
CA VAL A 17 -8.87 7.03 18.03
C VAL A 17 -9.01 6.84 16.51
N GLY A 18 -8.58 7.86 15.79
CA GLY A 18 -8.52 7.88 14.33
C GLY A 18 -7.10 7.63 13.82
N CYS A 19 -6.43 6.57 14.28
CA CYS A 19 -5.18 6.06 13.72
C CYS A 19 -5.26 4.53 13.78
N GLY A 20 -4.94 3.82 12.71
CA GLY A 20 -5.03 2.35 12.68
C GLY A 20 -5.20 1.78 11.27
N ILE A 21 -5.95 2.46 10.40
CA ILE A 21 -6.10 2.03 8.99
C ILE A 21 -4.97 2.60 8.11
N GLY A 22 -4.45 3.80 8.44
CA GLY A 22 -3.36 4.44 7.69
C GLY A 22 -2.01 3.76 7.91
N ASP A 23 -1.72 3.36 9.14
CA ASP A 23 -0.44 2.77 9.54
C ASP A 23 -0.25 1.38 8.93
N ALA A 24 -1.30 0.55 8.95
CA ALA A 24 -1.25 -0.79 8.36
C ALA A 24 -0.96 -0.78 6.84
N GLN A 25 -1.54 0.16 6.10
CA GLN A 25 -1.24 0.30 4.66
C GLN A 25 0.19 0.73 4.42
N ASN A 26 0.73 1.63 5.24
CA ASN A 26 2.12 2.03 5.15
C ASN A 26 3.07 0.85 5.49
N HIS A 27 2.74 0.06 6.52
CA HIS A 27 3.48 -1.14 6.85
C HIS A 27 3.45 -2.19 5.75
N LEU A 28 2.29 -2.41 5.11
CA LEU A 28 2.18 -3.33 3.99
C LEU A 28 3.03 -2.87 2.81
N ARG A 29 2.98 -1.58 2.45
CA ARG A 29 3.84 -1.05 1.40
C ARG A 29 5.32 -1.28 1.71
N THR A 30 5.77 -0.97 2.92
CA THR A 30 7.15 -1.21 3.35
C THR A 30 7.52 -2.69 3.26
N ALA A 31 6.65 -3.59 3.71
CA ALA A 31 6.92 -5.02 3.66
C ALA A 31 6.99 -5.57 2.21
N VAL A 32 6.14 -5.06 1.30
CA VAL A 32 6.24 -5.38 -0.13
C VAL A 32 7.54 -4.82 -0.73
N ASP A 33 7.94 -3.61 -0.32
CA ASP A 33 9.18 -2.98 -0.74
C ASP A 33 10.43 -3.76 -0.31
N GLU A 34 10.40 -4.41 0.85
CA GLU A 34 11.45 -5.30 1.37
C GLU A 34 11.54 -6.61 0.56
N LYS A 35 10.44 -7.06 -0.04
CA LYS A 35 10.40 -8.23 -0.92
C LYS A 35 10.93 -7.99 -2.33
N ARG A 36 11.34 -6.77 -2.65
CA ARG A 36 11.80 -6.39 -4.00
C ARG A 36 12.89 -7.27 -4.57
N GLU A 37 13.89 -7.68 -3.78
CA GLU A 37 14.96 -8.56 -4.28
C GLU A 37 14.42 -9.94 -4.66
N GLU A 38 13.50 -10.50 -3.87
CA GLU A 38 12.86 -11.79 -4.13
C GLU A 38 11.93 -11.70 -5.35
N LEU A 39 11.20 -10.60 -5.51
CA LEU A 39 10.37 -10.32 -6.69
C LEU A 39 11.22 -10.17 -7.96
N ASN A 40 12.37 -9.48 -7.86
CA ASN A 40 13.31 -9.36 -8.96
C ASN A 40 13.88 -10.72 -9.36
N ARG A 41 14.12 -11.62 -8.39
CA ARG A 41 14.52 -13.00 -8.68
C ARG A 41 13.43 -13.77 -9.42
N CYS A 42 12.16 -13.65 -8.99
CA CYS A 42 11.03 -14.25 -9.73
C CYS A 42 11.00 -13.79 -11.19
N TYR A 43 11.26 -12.50 -11.43
CA TYR A 43 11.32 -11.96 -12.78
C TYR A 43 12.57 -12.42 -13.56
N GLY A 44 13.74 -12.49 -12.91
CA GLY A 44 14.95 -13.03 -13.52
C GLY A 44 14.79 -14.49 -13.99
N GLU A 45 14.09 -15.31 -13.23
CA GLU A 45 13.74 -16.69 -13.63
C GLU A 45 12.81 -16.72 -14.85
N THR A 46 11.94 -15.71 -14.99
CA THR A 46 11.09 -15.52 -16.18
C THR A 46 11.91 -15.08 -17.38
N LEU A 47 12.81 -14.12 -17.20
CA LEU A 47 13.72 -13.62 -18.25
C LEU A 47 14.65 -14.71 -18.79
N ALA A 48 15.01 -15.69 -17.97
CA ALA A 48 15.79 -16.84 -18.41
C ALA A 48 15.02 -17.73 -19.43
N ARG A 49 13.68 -17.66 -19.44
CA ARG A 49 12.80 -18.40 -20.35
C ARG A 49 12.35 -17.53 -21.52
N ASP A 50 12.01 -16.28 -21.25
CA ASP A 50 11.63 -15.26 -22.23
C ASP A 50 12.34 -13.94 -21.92
N ALA A 51 13.42 -13.67 -22.65
CA ALA A 51 14.21 -12.45 -22.48
C ALA A 51 13.46 -11.17 -22.88
N SER A 52 12.32 -11.29 -23.56
CA SER A 52 11.47 -10.16 -23.97
C SER A 52 10.27 -9.95 -23.05
N ALA A 53 10.10 -10.78 -22.01
CA ALA A 53 9.00 -10.68 -21.08
C ALA A 53 8.99 -9.31 -20.40
N ALA A 54 7.96 -8.51 -20.70
CA ALA A 54 7.77 -7.19 -20.13
C ALA A 54 6.27 -6.91 -20.01
N GLY A 55 5.89 -6.07 -19.05
CA GLY A 55 4.51 -5.67 -18.85
C GLY A 55 4.16 -5.49 -17.38
N GLN A 56 2.87 -5.45 -17.09
CA GLN A 56 2.36 -5.27 -15.73
C GLN A 56 1.63 -6.50 -15.22
N MET A 57 1.65 -6.67 -13.90
CA MET A 57 0.85 -7.65 -13.17
C MET A 57 0.05 -6.93 -12.09
N GLN A 58 -1.26 -7.02 -12.18
CA GLN A 58 -2.21 -6.49 -11.21
C GLN A 58 -2.63 -7.61 -10.26
N LEU A 59 -2.55 -7.34 -8.96
CA LEU A 59 -2.87 -8.30 -7.93
C LEU A 59 -3.56 -7.65 -6.73
N TRP A 60 -4.43 -8.42 -6.07
CA TRP A 60 -4.94 -8.08 -4.75
C TRP A 60 -4.12 -8.78 -3.68
N VAL A 61 -3.72 -8.04 -2.66
CA VAL A 61 -3.16 -8.58 -1.43
C VAL A 61 -4.20 -8.46 -0.33
N HIS A 62 -4.49 -9.58 0.32
CA HIS A 62 -5.39 -9.66 1.45
C HIS A 62 -4.57 -9.84 2.72
N VAL A 63 -4.86 -9.05 3.74
CA VAL A 63 -4.22 -9.13 5.04
C VAL A 63 -5.28 -9.43 6.09
N GLU A 64 -5.06 -10.50 6.85
CA GLU A 64 -5.90 -10.89 7.97
C GLU A 64 -5.90 -9.79 9.05
N SER A 65 -7.08 -9.47 9.58
CA SER A 65 -7.17 -8.66 10.80
C SER A 65 -6.52 -9.37 11.98
N ASP A 66 -6.12 -8.61 13.01
CA ASP A 66 -5.59 -9.10 14.29
C ASP A 66 -4.23 -9.81 14.23
N ARG A 67 -3.90 -10.47 13.12
CA ARG A 67 -2.58 -11.09 12.88
C ARG A 67 -1.69 -10.26 11.97
N GLY A 68 -2.24 -9.51 11.02
CA GLY A 68 -1.42 -8.77 10.04
C GLY A 68 -0.68 -9.68 9.06
N GLN A 69 -1.09 -10.94 8.94
CA GLN A 69 -0.53 -11.90 8.00
C GLN A 69 -1.21 -11.74 6.64
N VAL A 70 -0.43 -11.78 5.55
CA VAL A 70 -1.01 -11.93 4.21
C VAL A 70 -1.56 -13.34 4.08
N ASP A 71 -2.88 -13.48 3.92
CA ASP A 71 -3.58 -14.76 3.86
C ASP A 71 -3.93 -15.17 2.42
N ALA A 72 -4.14 -14.20 1.54
CA ALA A 72 -4.39 -14.43 0.12
C ALA A 72 -3.73 -13.39 -0.79
N VAL A 73 -3.33 -13.84 -1.98
CA VAL A 73 -2.86 -12.99 -3.07
C VAL A 73 -3.53 -13.45 -4.35
N GLU A 74 -4.28 -12.56 -5.00
CA GLU A 74 -5.08 -12.88 -6.19
C GLU A 74 -4.51 -12.13 -7.39
N VAL A 75 -4.07 -12.85 -8.42
CA VAL A 75 -3.65 -12.22 -9.68
C VAL A 75 -4.88 -11.90 -10.52
N GLN A 76 -5.14 -10.62 -10.75
CA GLN A 76 -6.30 -10.15 -11.51
C GLN A 76 -6.03 -10.11 -13.01
N ARG A 77 -4.83 -9.64 -13.37
CA ARG A 77 -4.39 -9.48 -14.74
C ARG A 77 -2.87 -9.58 -14.79
N SER A 78 -2.35 -10.21 -15.82
CA SER A 78 -0.93 -10.10 -16.17
C SER A 78 -0.78 -9.98 -17.68
N ASP A 79 0.10 -9.09 -18.12
CA ASP A 79 0.51 -8.99 -19.52
C ASP A 79 1.59 -10.04 -19.86
N ILE A 80 2.24 -10.61 -18.83
CA ILE A 80 3.28 -11.64 -18.98
C ILE A 80 2.62 -13.01 -18.82
N GLN A 81 2.70 -13.82 -19.88
CA GLN A 81 2.11 -15.16 -19.90
C GLN A 81 3.07 -16.21 -19.35
N ASP A 82 3.48 -16.06 -18.09
CA ASP A 82 4.27 -17.07 -17.35
C ASP A 82 3.60 -17.38 -16.00
N GLU A 83 3.07 -18.59 -15.87
CA GLU A 83 2.42 -19.05 -14.62
C GLU A 83 3.41 -19.19 -13.46
N GLY A 84 4.69 -19.42 -13.77
CA GLY A 84 5.77 -19.48 -12.79
C GLY A 84 6.04 -18.12 -12.16
N LEU A 85 5.98 -17.03 -12.93
CA LEU A 85 6.09 -15.66 -12.42
C LEU A 85 4.97 -15.38 -11.42
N GLY A 86 3.72 -15.65 -11.79
CA GLY A 86 2.56 -15.46 -10.91
C GLY A 86 2.67 -16.26 -9.62
N SER A 87 3.07 -17.53 -9.72
CA SER A 87 3.25 -18.41 -8.55
C SER A 87 4.40 -17.96 -7.64
N CYS A 88 5.51 -17.51 -8.21
CA CYS A 88 6.66 -17.02 -7.44
C CYS A 88 6.32 -15.71 -6.70
N VAL A 89 5.68 -14.76 -7.39
CA VAL A 89 5.23 -13.48 -6.80
C VAL A 89 4.23 -13.72 -5.68
N THR A 90 3.18 -14.52 -5.92
CA THR A 90 2.16 -14.82 -4.92
C THR A 90 2.75 -15.46 -3.67
N THR A 91 3.62 -16.47 -3.83
CA THR A 91 4.30 -17.13 -2.71
C THR A 91 5.18 -16.16 -1.92
N THR A 92 5.90 -15.27 -2.61
CA THR A 92 6.77 -14.26 -1.99
C THR A 92 5.96 -13.28 -1.15
N LEU A 93 4.83 -12.79 -1.69
CA LEU A 93 3.97 -11.83 -0.99
C LEU A 93 3.16 -12.48 0.15
N GLN A 94 2.77 -13.74 0.02
CA GLN A 94 2.12 -14.49 1.10
C GLN A 94 3.04 -14.71 2.31
N SER A 95 4.36 -14.60 2.15
CA SER A 95 5.29 -14.70 3.28
C SER A 95 5.36 -13.41 4.12
N ILE A 96 4.61 -12.36 3.75
CA ILE A 96 4.65 -11.06 4.44
C ILE A 96 3.86 -11.14 5.74
N GLN A 97 4.50 -10.68 6.81
CA GLN A 97 3.91 -10.50 8.12
C GLN A 97 4.09 -9.04 8.53
N LEU A 98 2.99 -8.32 8.75
CA LEU A 98 3.05 -6.93 9.20
C LEU A 98 3.48 -6.87 10.67
N PRO A 99 4.28 -5.85 11.06
CA PRO A 99 4.68 -5.65 12.45
C PRO A 99 3.50 -5.25 13.34
N GLU A 100 2.49 -4.60 12.75
CA GLU A 100 1.25 -4.22 13.41
C GLU A 100 0.08 -4.76 12.59
N ALA A 101 -0.81 -5.50 13.25
CA ALA A 101 -1.99 -6.04 12.62
C ALA A 101 -3.03 -4.93 12.39
N PRO A 102 -3.69 -4.89 11.22
CA PRO A 102 -4.78 -3.96 11.02
C PRO A 102 -5.97 -4.34 11.91
N SER A 103 -6.71 -3.33 12.37
CA SER A 103 -7.93 -3.51 13.15
C SER A 103 -9.10 -4.06 12.34
N ALA A 104 -8.97 -4.15 11.02
CA ALA A 104 -9.93 -4.74 10.09
C ALA A 104 -9.19 -5.41 8.93
N ALA A 105 -9.81 -6.39 8.29
CA ALA A 105 -9.22 -7.05 7.13
C ALA A 105 -8.93 -6.00 6.04
N LEU A 106 -7.70 -6.03 5.53
CA LEU A 106 -7.22 -5.07 4.54
C LEU A 106 -7.10 -5.76 3.18
N ARG A 107 -7.63 -5.13 2.14
CA ARG A 107 -7.47 -5.58 0.75
C ARG A 107 -6.88 -4.43 -0.07
N VAL A 108 -5.69 -4.63 -0.63
CA VAL A 108 -4.96 -3.60 -1.39
C VAL A 108 -4.62 -4.09 -2.78
N GLU A 109 -4.88 -3.25 -3.78
CA GLU A 109 -4.48 -3.52 -5.16
C GLU A 109 -3.05 -3.04 -5.38
N TYR A 110 -2.21 -3.92 -5.93
CA TYR A 110 -0.86 -3.61 -6.36
C TYR A 110 -0.72 -3.82 -7.85
N THR A 111 0.08 -2.96 -8.49
CA THR A 111 0.55 -3.15 -9.87
C THR A 111 2.06 -3.29 -9.83
N LEU A 112 2.55 -4.47 -10.20
CA LEU A 112 3.98 -4.72 -10.40
C LEU A 112 4.33 -4.45 -11.86
N LEU A 113 5.38 -3.65 -12.08
CA LEU A 113 5.92 -3.36 -13.41
C LEU A 113 7.19 -4.18 -13.63
N PHE A 114 7.20 -4.99 -14.69
CA PHE A 114 8.32 -5.83 -15.07
C PHE A 114 8.89 -5.32 -16.39
N GLN A 115 10.17 -4.96 -16.38
CA GLN A 115 10.89 -4.47 -17.56
C GLN A 115 12.34 -4.98 -17.53
N PRO A 116 12.88 -5.47 -18.65
CA PRO A 116 14.27 -5.90 -18.71
C PRO A 116 15.20 -4.70 -18.56
N GLU A 117 16.30 -4.88 -17.83
CA GLU A 117 17.32 -3.85 -17.64
C GLU A 117 18.04 -3.58 -18.99
N GLY A 118 17.56 -2.57 -19.71
CA GLY A 118 18.06 -2.20 -21.05
C GLY A 118 17.04 -1.49 -21.94
N ASP A 119 15.74 -1.70 -21.69
CA ASP A 119 14.64 -1.15 -22.50
C ASP A 119 13.82 -0.06 -21.78
N ALA A 120 14.16 0.27 -20.53
CA ALA A 120 13.48 1.35 -19.81
C ALA A 120 13.71 2.70 -20.52
N PRO A 121 12.66 3.38 -21.02
CA PRO A 121 12.79 4.76 -21.47
C PRO A 121 13.33 5.60 -20.30
N PRO A 122 14.15 6.65 -20.57
CA PRO A 122 14.56 7.56 -19.50
C PRO A 122 13.31 8.02 -18.74
N PRO A 123 13.33 8.00 -17.39
CA PRO A 123 12.17 8.36 -16.61
C PRO A 123 11.67 9.72 -17.11
N PRO A 124 10.36 9.90 -17.37
CA PRO A 124 9.84 11.21 -17.69
C PRO A 124 10.30 12.14 -16.57
N ALA A 125 10.94 13.25 -16.91
CA ALA A 125 11.28 14.27 -15.93
C ALA A 125 9.99 14.58 -15.18
N VAL A 126 9.93 14.18 -13.90
CA VAL A 126 8.75 14.45 -13.09
C VAL A 126 8.52 15.97 -13.18
N PRO A 127 7.34 16.45 -13.57
CA PRO A 127 7.03 17.85 -13.34
C PRO A 127 7.14 18.00 -11.83
N VAL A 128 8.15 18.74 -11.38
CA VAL A 128 8.31 19.11 -9.98
C VAL A 128 6.96 19.69 -9.57
N SER A 129 6.22 18.97 -8.73
CA SER A 129 4.89 19.36 -8.27
C SER A 129 4.96 20.83 -7.90
N SER A 130 4.11 21.64 -8.53
CA SER A 130 4.14 23.10 -8.38
C SER A 130 4.20 23.49 -6.90
N PRO A 131 4.99 24.51 -6.52
CA PRO A 131 5.02 24.98 -5.14
C PRO A 131 3.59 25.32 -4.68
N PRO A 132 3.25 25.07 -3.40
CA PRO A 132 1.93 25.39 -2.88
C PRO A 132 1.59 26.86 -3.16
N ALA A 133 0.35 27.10 -3.61
CA ALA A 133 -0.11 28.45 -3.91
C ALA A 133 0.10 29.36 -2.67
N PRO A 134 0.56 30.61 -2.85
CA PRO A 134 0.68 31.54 -1.73
C PRO A 134 -0.70 31.75 -1.07
N PRO A 135 -0.76 31.96 0.26
CA PRO A 135 -2.01 32.21 0.94
C PRO A 135 -2.69 33.46 0.36
N PRO A 136 -4.05 33.50 0.35
CA PRO A 136 -4.76 34.68 -0.13
C PRO A 136 -4.42 35.90 0.72
N PRO A 137 -4.37 37.11 0.13
CA PRO A 137 -4.13 38.32 0.89
C PRO A 137 -5.23 38.52 1.95
N PRO A 138 -4.91 39.13 3.10
CA PRO A 138 -5.90 39.40 4.13
C PRO A 138 -7.03 40.28 3.56
N ALA A 139 -8.28 39.91 3.84
CA ALA A 139 -9.43 40.69 3.43
C ALA A 139 -9.36 42.09 4.06
N VAL A 140 -9.24 43.12 3.23
CA VAL A 140 -9.33 44.52 3.68
C VAL A 140 -10.81 44.82 3.92
N GLY A 141 -11.16 45.02 5.20
CA GLY A 141 -12.52 45.37 5.61
C GLY A 141 -12.98 46.71 5.06
N MET A 142 -14.27 46.78 4.70
CA MET A 142 -14.99 48.04 4.53
C MET A 142 -15.52 48.53 5.88
#